data_AF-A0A973AU21-F1
#
_entry.id   AF-A0A973AU21-F1
#
_cell.length_a   1.000
_cell.length_b   1.000
_cell.length_c   1.000
_cell.angle_alpha   90.00
_cell.angle_beta   90.00
_cell.angle_gamma   90.00
#
_symmetry.space_group_name_H-M   'P 1'
#
loop_
_entity.id
_entity.type
_entity.pdbx_description
1 polymer ?
#
loop_
_entity_poly.entity_id
_entity_poly.type
_entity_poly.pdbx_seq_one_letter_code
_entity_poly.pdbx_strand_id
1 'polypeptide(L)'
;MNMIWNWNSFGVLGYAALAVALVVPFVVIYALVRRTKPIVLHVAVLLAVIALFLAEINSAFHVDRLEPDRSAEVAAAEVRKESRLEAIKEGRGSQVPKIQFAEDAKGDAIDSAGLDESDMKYLEKIEEEAAEEKTPEWKRQKKARGTAGSTDDSLEARLDSGDDAPAGVDAGEADPEAVRQPIVVTEAELATAHRVDRLSLAWARLLVLSGLAIIGIDWLRRANDYERAYLPLPLPSTLLEATRPLPAIVVRPRPPRRPIADELAWLLRRGDSFVYLAANSAMADDVLTKLAGFVTRRRRPVQILRAGPNGDACSDRFIFESLWYGRCSFVVDDPTWAERLMKDFCIVLKERQATRARTVQTVHVVWDLSAASASPSDPAAFLQRWKHVLQAVASLGKRAGFSVFLCRDDERSSERNNGSVT
;
A
#
# COMPACT_ATOMS: atom_id res chain seq x y z
N MET A 1 5.22 32.82 -17.52
CA MET A 1 5.31 31.71 -18.49
C MET A 1 3.89 31.26 -18.80
N ASN A 2 3.38 31.61 -19.97
CA ASN A 2 2.11 31.06 -20.45
C ASN A 2 2.38 29.65 -20.94
N MET A 3 1.86 28.64 -20.23
CA MET A 3 1.88 27.26 -20.71
C MET A 3 0.81 27.17 -21.80
N ILE A 4 1.23 27.14 -23.07
CA ILE A 4 0.31 26.86 -24.18
C ILE A 4 0.05 25.35 -24.14
N TRP A 5 -1.14 24.97 -23.68
CA TRP A 5 -1.55 23.58 -23.57
C TRP A 5 -2.08 23.10 -24.92
N ASN A 6 -1.29 22.29 -25.64
CA ASN A 6 -1.73 21.66 -26.87
C ASN A 6 -2.43 20.32 -26.55
N TRP A 7 -3.57 20.08 -27.20
CA TRP A 7 -4.32 18.82 -27.06
C TRP A 7 -3.55 17.58 -27.56
N ASN A 8 -2.44 17.81 -28.28
CA ASN A 8 -1.56 16.77 -28.80
C ASN A 8 -0.47 16.35 -27.80
N SER A 9 -0.32 17.04 -26.67
CA SER A 9 0.72 16.72 -25.68
C SER A 9 0.41 15.46 -24.87
N PHE A 10 -0.83 14.96 -24.92
CA PHE A 10 -1.33 13.87 -24.11
C PHE A 10 -2.27 12.97 -24.91
N GLY A 11 -2.18 11.66 -24.72
CA GLY A 11 -3.13 10.71 -25.29
C GLY A 11 -4.50 10.82 -24.60
N VAL A 12 -5.55 10.32 -25.25
CA VAL A 12 -6.91 10.24 -24.67
C VAL A 12 -6.90 9.54 -23.31
N LEU A 13 -6.07 8.50 -23.16
CA LEU A 13 -5.90 7.77 -21.90
C LEU A 13 -5.29 8.62 -20.79
N GLY A 14 -4.32 9.48 -21.11
CA GLY A 14 -3.73 10.36 -20.11
C GLY A 14 -4.66 11.51 -19.70
N TYR A 15 -5.50 12.02 -20.60
CA TYR A 15 -6.59 12.94 -20.22
C TYR A 15 -7.63 12.26 -19.32
N ALA A 16 -7.99 11.02 -19.65
CA ALA A 16 -8.87 10.21 -18.80
C ALA A 16 -8.24 9.97 -17.42
N ALA A 17 -6.94 9.64 -17.36
CA ALA A 17 -6.21 9.47 -16.10
C ALA A 17 -6.26 10.74 -15.24
N LEU A 18 -6.02 11.91 -15.85
CA LEU A 18 -6.07 13.20 -15.15
C LEU A 18 -7.49 13.54 -14.67
N ALA A 19 -8.50 13.30 -15.50
CA ALA A 19 -9.91 13.51 -15.12
C ALA A 19 -10.31 12.62 -13.94
N VAL A 20 -9.95 11.33 -13.95
CA VAL A 20 -10.21 10.41 -12.83
C VAL A 20 -9.43 10.85 -11.58
N ALA A 21 -8.15 11.21 -11.72
CA ALA A 21 -7.33 11.68 -10.62
C ALA A 21 -7.89 12.96 -9.96
N LEU A 22 -8.50 13.85 -10.74
CA LEU A 22 -9.16 15.05 -10.23
C LEU A 22 -10.43 14.73 -9.44
N VAL A 23 -11.15 13.66 -9.77
CA VAL A 23 -12.37 13.25 -9.06
C VAL A 23 -12.06 12.64 -7.68
N VAL A 24 -10.96 11.89 -7.55
CA VAL A 24 -10.54 11.24 -6.29
C VAL A 24 -10.60 12.15 -5.05
N PRO A 25 -9.97 13.35 -5.02
CA PRO A 25 -10.00 14.20 -3.83
C PRO A 25 -11.42 14.65 -3.47
N PHE A 26 -12.31 14.88 -4.45
CA PHE A 26 -13.71 15.22 -4.15
C PHE A 26 -14.45 14.05 -3.50
N VAL A 27 -14.22 12.81 -3.96
CA VAL A 27 -14.83 11.61 -3.36
C VAL A 27 -14.30 11.40 -1.93
N VAL A 28 -13.00 11.60 -1.71
CA VAL A 28 -12.38 11.53 -0.38
C VAL A 28 -12.95 12.59 0.56
N ILE A 29 -12.99 13.85 0.13
CA ILE A 29 -13.55 14.96 0.93
C ILE A 29 -15.02 14.69 1.25
N TYR A 30 -15.80 14.27 0.26
CA TYR A 30 -17.20 13.89 0.45
C TYR A 30 -17.35 12.79 1.50
N ALA A 31 -16.52 11.73 1.42
CA ALA A 31 -16.55 10.62 2.36
C ALA A 31 -16.20 11.06 3.79
N LEU A 32 -15.20 11.94 3.94
CA LEU A 32 -14.77 12.48 5.22
C LEU A 32 -15.81 13.41 5.84
N VAL A 33 -16.40 14.32 5.06
CA VAL A 33 -17.39 15.30 5.53
C VAL A 33 -18.71 14.63 5.90
N ARG A 34 -19.22 13.74 5.06
CA ARG A 34 -20.49 13.06 5.29
C ARG A 34 -20.38 11.87 6.24
N ARG A 35 -19.16 11.52 6.68
CA ARG A 35 -18.87 10.31 7.48
C ARG A 35 -19.55 9.08 6.87
N THR A 36 -19.47 8.94 5.55
CA THR A 36 -20.18 7.90 4.82
C THR A 36 -19.67 6.51 5.18
N LYS A 37 -20.40 5.48 4.74
CA LYS A 37 -19.96 4.08 4.80
C LYS A 37 -18.51 3.95 4.25
N PRO A 38 -17.71 3.02 4.81
CA PRO A 38 -16.30 2.86 4.42
C PRO A 38 -16.12 2.54 2.94
N ILE A 39 -17.14 1.96 2.31
CA ILE A 39 -17.16 1.60 0.89
C ILE A 39 -16.76 2.79 0.01
N VAL A 40 -17.18 4.02 0.33
CA VAL A 40 -16.86 5.21 -0.47
C VAL A 40 -15.35 5.50 -0.48
N LEU A 41 -14.65 5.29 0.66
CA LEU A 41 -13.20 5.43 0.73
C LEU A 41 -12.49 4.35 -0.11
N HIS A 42 -13.03 3.13 -0.13
CA HIS A 42 -12.47 2.04 -0.95
C HIS A 42 -12.64 2.34 -2.45
N VAL A 43 -13.80 2.89 -2.84
CA VAL A 43 -14.04 3.36 -4.21
C VAL A 43 -13.07 4.47 -4.59
N ALA A 44 -12.79 5.43 -3.69
CA ALA A 44 -11.82 6.48 -3.95
C ALA A 44 -10.40 5.93 -4.21
N VAL A 45 -9.96 4.95 -3.42
CA VAL A 45 -8.67 4.28 -3.62
C VAL A 45 -8.65 3.51 -4.94
N LEU A 46 -9.74 2.80 -5.26
CA LEU A 46 -9.85 2.08 -6.53
C LEU A 46 -9.74 3.05 -7.72
N LEU A 47 -10.42 4.20 -7.67
CA LEU A 47 -10.30 5.24 -8.70
C LEU A 47 -8.87 5.79 -8.80
N ALA A 48 -8.16 5.97 -7.69
CA ALA A 48 -6.76 6.37 -7.70
C ALA A 48 -5.84 5.33 -8.37
N VAL A 49 -6.08 4.04 -8.11
CA VAL A 49 -5.36 2.94 -8.76
C VAL A 49 -5.66 2.89 -10.27
N ILE A 50 -6.91 3.08 -10.67
CA ILE A 50 -7.30 3.17 -12.09
C ILE A 50 -6.61 4.36 -12.76
N ALA A 51 -6.58 5.53 -12.12
CA ALA A 51 -5.89 6.70 -12.65
C ALA A 51 -4.38 6.45 -12.82
N LEU A 52 -3.74 5.78 -11.85
CA LEU A 52 -2.34 5.39 -11.95
C LEU A 52 -2.08 4.45 -13.13
N PHE A 53 -2.91 3.41 -13.27
CA PHE A 53 -2.79 2.46 -14.37
C PHE A 53 -2.97 3.12 -15.74
N LEU A 54 -3.96 4.00 -15.89
CA LEU A 54 -4.17 4.77 -17.12
C LEU A 54 -3.00 5.71 -17.41
N ALA A 55 -2.42 6.34 -16.38
CA ALA A 55 -1.25 7.18 -16.53
C ALA A 55 -0.01 6.38 -16.96
N GLU A 56 0.20 5.17 -16.40
CA GLU A 56 1.32 4.30 -16.81
C GLU A 56 1.16 3.79 -18.24
N ILE A 57 -0.06 3.41 -18.65
CA ILE A 57 -0.33 3.07 -20.05
C ILE A 57 -0.10 4.29 -20.95
N ASN A 58 -0.56 5.48 -20.58
CA ASN A 58 -0.32 6.68 -21.40
C ASN A 58 1.18 6.98 -21.52
N SER A 59 1.93 6.87 -20.44
CA SER A 59 3.38 7.08 -20.42
C SER A 59 4.07 6.12 -21.40
N ALA A 60 3.83 4.81 -21.25
CA ALA A 60 4.47 3.77 -22.06
C ALA A 60 4.02 3.77 -23.54
N PHE A 61 2.73 4.02 -23.81
CA PHE A 61 2.18 3.88 -25.16
C PHE A 61 2.12 5.17 -25.97
N HIS A 62 2.21 6.34 -25.33
CA HIS A 62 2.11 7.63 -26.03
C HIS A 62 3.34 8.52 -25.78
N VAL A 63 3.69 8.78 -24.52
CA VAL A 63 4.75 9.75 -24.18
C VAL A 63 6.14 9.22 -24.56
N ASP A 64 6.40 7.94 -24.31
CA ASP A 64 7.67 7.30 -24.68
C ASP A 64 7.87 7.16 -26.20
N ARG A 65 6.81 7.37 -27.00
CA ARG A 65 6.88 7.38 -28.47
C ARG A 65 7.13 8.75 -29.07
N LEU A 66 7.14 9.81 -28.27
CA LEU A 66 7.39 11.15 -28.75
C LEU A 66 8.88 11.29 -29.08
N GLU A 67 9.17 11.65 -30.33
CA GLU A 67 10.53 11.93 -30.78
C GLU A 67 10.65 13.40 -31.18
N PRO A 68 11.78 14.06 -30.86
CA PRO A 68 12.01 15.43 -31.30
C PRO A 68 12.13 15.48 -32.82
N ASP A 69 11.47 16.46 -33.46
CA ASP A 69 11.61 16.72 -34.88
C ASP A 69 13.04 17.18 -35.19
N ARG A 70 13.81 16.28 -35.79
CA ARG A 70 15.20 16.52 -36.21
C ARG A 70 15.34 16.65 -37.72
N SER A 71 14.23 16.83 -38.45
CA SER A 71 14.24 16.98 -39.91
C SER A 71 15.15 18.13 -40.38
N ALA A 72 15.16 19.25 -39.67
CA ALA A 72 16.04 20.39 -39.97
C ALA A 72 17.53 20.10 -39.73
N GLU A 73 17.87 19.33 -38.69
CA GLU A 73 19.26 18.92 -38.41
C GLU A 73 19.76 17.92 -39.45
N VAL A 74 18.90 16.99 -39.87
CA VAL A 74 19.22 16.01 -40.92
C VAL A 74 19.44 16.72 -42.25
N ALA A 75 18.54 17.64 -42.64
CA ALA A 75 18.70 18.43 -43.86
C ALA A 75 19.98 19.30 -43.83
N ALA A 76 20.29 19.93 -42.69
CA ALA A 76 21.53 20.69 -42.53
C ALA A 76 22.79 19.82 -42.61
N ALA A 77 22.73 18.58 -42.11
CA ALA A 77 23.82 17.62 -42.23
C ALA A 77 24.00 17.13 -43.68
N GLU A 78 22.92 16.95 -44.44
CA GLU A 78 22.97 16.61 -45.86
C GLU A 78 23.59 17.72 -46.71
N VAL A 79 23.18 18.98 -46.49
CA VAL A 79 23.78 20.15 -47.17
C VAL A 79 25.28 20.28 -46.84
N ARG A 80 25.69 20.00 -45.59
CA ARG A 80 27.12 19.97 -45.22
C ARG A 80 27.89 18.85 -45.94
N LYS A 81 27.24 17.72 -46.25
CA LYS A 81 27.87 16.63 -47.00
C LYS A 81 28.02 17.00 -48.47
N GLU A 82 26.98 17.54 -49.08
CA GLU A 82 27.00 17.96 -50.48
C GLU A 82 28.07 19.03 -50.71
N SER A 83 28.12 20.08 -49.87
CA SER A 83 29.15 21.12 -49.97
C SER A 83 30.58 20.60 -49.77
N ARG A 84 30.80 19.62 -48.88
CA ARG A 84 32.12 18.99 -48.72
C ARG A 84 32.51 18.10 -49.89
N LEU A 85 31.57 17.32 -50.44
CA LEU A 85 31.80 16.52 -51.64
C LEU A 85 32.11 17.41 -52.85
N GLU A 86 31.45 18.56 -52.97
CA GLU A 86 31.74 19.56 -53.99
C GLU A 86 33.12 20.18 -53.81
N ALA A 87 33.49 20.60 -52.59
CA ALA A 87 34.82 21.15 -52.31
C ALA A 87 35.96 20.15 -52.62
N ILE A 88 35.74 18.85 -52.38
CA ILE A 88 36.70 17.79 -52.72
C ILE A 88 36.81 17.62 -54.24
N LYS A 89 35.67 17.64 -54.96
CA LYS A 89 35.65 17.56 -56.43
C LYS A 89 36.36 18.76 -57.08
N GLU A 90 36.15 19.96 -56.54
CA GLU A 90 36.79 21.19 -57.02
C GLU A 90 38.28 21.24 -56.70
N GLY A 91 38.69 20.80 -55.50
CA GLY A 91 40.11 20.68 -55.12
C GLY A 91 40.91 19.76 -56.05
N ARG A 92 40.31 18.64 -56.47
CA ARG A 92 40.92 17.68 -57.41
C ARG A 92 40.89 18.13 -58.87
N GLY A 93 40.00 19.04 -59.26
CA GLY A 93 39.93 19.58 -60.63
C GLY A 93 41.22 20.30 -61.08
N SER A 94 42.08 20.68 -60.13
CA SER A 94 43.34 21.38 -60.39
C SER A 94 44.58 20.48 -60.51
N GLN A 95 44.51 19.21 -60.08
CA GLN A 95 45.69 18.33 -59.99
C GLN A 95 45.68 17.11 -60.90
N VAL A 96 44.55 16.77 -61.52
CA VAL A 96 44.46 15.64 -62.48
C VAL A 96 44.17 16.20 -63.88
N PRO A 97 45.09 16.08 -64.85
CA PRO A 97 44.77 16.42 -66.23
C PRO A 97 43.66 15.49 -66.72
N LYS A 98 42.53 16.07 -67.14
CA LYS A 98 41.43 15.33 -67.80
C LYS A 98 41.91 14.86 -69.17
N ILE A 99 42.57 13.71 -69.22
CA ILE A 99 42.86 13.01 -70.47
C ILE A 99 41.64 12.14 -70.75
N GLN A 100 40.77 12.59 -71.65
CA GLN A 100 39.68 11.78 -72.19
C GLN A 100 40.17 11.16 -73.50
N PHE A 101 40.22 9.83 -73.55
CA PHE A 101 40.42 9.12 -74.81
C PHE A 101 39.08 9.01 -75.54
N ALA A 102 39.11 9.04 -76.87
CA ALA A 102 37.89 9.11 -77.70
C ALA A 102 36.99 7.88 -77.63
N GLU A 103 37.42 6.82 -76.93
CA GLU A 103 36.72 5.54 -76.82
C GLU A 103 36.03 5.33 -75.46
N ASP A 104 36.22 6.22 -74.47
CA ASP A 104 35.67 6.05 -73.13
C ASP A 104 34.18 6.42 -73.04
N ALA A 105 33.36 5.49 -72.54
CA ALA A 105 31.94 5.75 -72.27
C ALA A 105 31.77 6.57 -70.98
N LYS A 106 30.67 7.33 -70.87
CA LYS A 106 30.36 8.22 -69.72
C LYS A 106 30.33 7.53 -68.33
N GLY A 107 30.37 6.20 -68.27
CA GLY A 107 30.41 5.41 -67.04
C GLY A 107 31.81 4.96 -66.58
N ASP A 108 32.83 5.01 -67.44
CA ASP A 108 34.16 4.42 -67.19
C ASP A 108 35.17 5.39 -66.55
N ALA A 109 34.75 6.61 -66.23
CA ALA A 109 35.65 7.66 -65.73
C ALA A 109 36.15 7.48 -64.28
N ILE A 110 35.77 6.39 -63.60
CA ILE A 110 36.23 6.09 -62.23
C ILE A 110 36.67 4.63 -62.18
N ASP A 111 37.76 4.33 -62.89
CA ASP A 111 38.47 3.09 -62.68
C ASP A 111 39.33 3.25 -61.41
N SER A 112 39.05 2.46 -60.38
CA SER A 112 39.76 2.45 -59.10
C SER A 112 41.23 1.98 -59.23
N ALA A 113 41.65 1.63 -60.45
CA ALA A 113 42.98 1.15 -60.80
C ALA A 113 44.10 2.21 -60.73
N GLY A 114 43.77 3.50 -60.50
CA GLY A 114 44.76 4.57 -60.35
C GLY A 114 45.01 5.06 -58.92
N LEU A 115 44.34 4.46 -57.92
CA LEU A 115 44.48 4.85 -56.51
C LEU A 115 45.66 4.11 -55.89
N ASP A 116 46.60 4.84 -55.30
CA ASP A 116 47.66 4.21 -54.51
C ASP A 116 47.12 3.73 -53.15
N GLU A 117 47.88 2.88 -52.45
CA GLU A 117 47.45 2.28 -51.18
C GLU A 117 47.26 3.34 -50.07
N SER A 118 47.88 4.51 -50.20
CA SER A 118 47.66 5.67 -49.32
C SER A 118 46.35 6.39 -49.63
N ASP A 119 45.96 6.50 -50.90
CA ASP A 119 44.70 7.08 -51.35
C ASP A 119 43.52 6.18 -51.03
N MET A 120 43.68 4.86 -51.13
CA MET A 120 42.70 3.88 -50.65
C MET A 120 42.50 3.99 -49.15
N LYS A 121 43.59 4.10 -48.36
CA LYS A 121 43.50 4.36 -46.92
C LYS A 121 42.92 5.73 -46.59
N TYR A 122 43.14 6.74 -47.42
CA TYR A 122 42.52 8.06 -47.25
C TYR A 122 41.03 8.02 -47.58
N LEU A 123 40.62 7.28 -48.60
CA LEU A 123 39.21 7.08 -48.95
C LEU A 123 38.50 6.21 -47.93
N GLU A 124 39.12 5.13 -47.44
CA GLU A 124 38.62 4.34 -46.31
C GLU A 124 38.54 5.17 -45.04
N LYS A 125 39.53 6.04 -44.77
CA LYS A 125 39.49 6.95 -43.62
C LYS A 125 38.45 8.06 -43.79
N ILE A 126 38.22 8.55 -45.00
CA ILE A 126 37.13 9.49 -45.31
C ILE A 126 35.78 8.77 -45.24
N GLU A 127 35.68 7.50 -45.65
CA GLU A 127 34.47 6.69 -45.53
C GLU A 127 34.21 6.30 -44.08
N GLU A 128 35.23 6.03 -43.28
CA GLU A 128 35.16 5.86 -41.83
C GLU A 128 34.78 7.17 -41.14
N GLU A 129 35.43 8.28 -41.45
CA GLU A 129 35.11 9.61 -40.91
C GLU A 129 33.72 10.08 -41.36
N ALA A 130 33.30 9.74 -42.58
CA ALA A 130 31.95 9.97 -43.11
C ALA A 130 30.92 8.98 -42.56
N ALA A 131 31.31 7.76 -42.19
CA ALA A 131 30.47 6.79 -41.47
C ALA A 131 30.29 7.22 -40.01
N GLU A 132 31.34 7.76 -39.41
CA GLU A 132 31.28 8.44 -38.13
C GLU A 132 30.43 9.71 -38.26
N GLU A 133 30.56 10.54 -39.31
CA GLU A 133 29.74 11.76 -39.51
C GLU A 133 28.31 11.47 -39.95
N LYS A 134 28.05 10.29 -40.54
CA LYS A 134 26.71 9.74 -40.74
C LYS A 134 26.03 9.46 -39.41
N THR A 135 26.77 9.23 -38.32
CA THR A 135 26.17 9.20 -36.99
C THR A 135 25.98 10.63 -36.49
N PRO A 136 24.72 11.13 -36.38
CA PRO A 136 24.46 12.47 -35.87
C PRO A 136 25.08 12.66 -34.47
N GLU A 137 25.49 13.88 -34.12
CA GLU A 137 26.27 14.17 -32.90
C GLU A 137 25.67 13.58 -31.62
N TRP A 138 24.34 13.48 -31.53
CA TRP A 138 23.66 12.86 -30.39
C TRP A 138 23.90 11.33 -30.30
N LYS A 139 24.05 10.61 -31.41
CA LYS A 139 24.44 9.19 -31.43
C LYS A 139 25.91 9.04 -31.01
N ARG A 140 26.78 9.97 -31.44
CA ARG A 140 28.18 10.04 -30.97
C ARG A 140 28.26 10.30 -29.47
N GLN A 141 27.47 11.25 -28.94
CA GLN A 141 27.39 11.53 -27.50
C GLN A 141 26.80 10.37 -26.70
N LYS A 142 25.80 9.65 -27.23
CA LYS A 142 25.22 8.46 -26.58
C LYS A 142 26.23 7.31 -26.53
N LYS A 143 26.96 7.07 -27.62
CA LYS A 143 28.07 6.11 -27.68
C LYS A 143 29.17 6.48 -26.69
N ALA A 144 29.61 7.74 -26.69
CA ALA A 144 30.61 8.25 -25.75
C ALA A 144 30.18 8.17 -24.27
N ARG A 145 28.88 8.34 -23.95
CA ARG A 145 28.36 8.12 -22.58
C ARG A 145 28.33 6.65 -22.19
N GLY A 146 28.07 5.73 -23.12
CA GLY A 146 28.19 4.29 -22.89
C GLY A 146 29.63 3.86 -22.62
N THR A 147 30.61 4.50 -23.27
CA THR A 147 32.04 4.19 -23.10
C THR A 147 32.68 4.89 -21.87
N ALA A 148 32.13 6.00 -21.40
CA ALA A 148 32.76 6.83 -20.36
C ALA A 148 32.24 6.62 -18.92
N GLY A 149 31.38 5.64 -18.66
CA GLY A 149 30.96 5.38 -17.28
C GLY A 149 29.79 4.42 -17.13
N SER A 150 30.05 3.12 -17.25
CA SER A 150 29.23 2.06 -16.68
C SER A 150 30.05 0.77 -16.72
N THR A 151 30.25 0.11 -15.57
CA THR A 151 30.43 -1.34 -15.55
C THR A 151 29.15 -1.93 -16.13
N ASP A 152 29.19 -2.16 -17.44
CA ASP A 152 28.06 -2.51 -18.27
C ASP A 152 27.86 -4.02 -18.27
N ASP A 153 26.93 -4.50 -17.44
CA ASP A 153 26.35 -5.86 -17.50
C ASP A 153 25.36 -5.96 -18.68
N SER A 154 25.65 -5.29 -19.81
CA SER A 154 24.78 -5.35 -20.99
C SER A 154 24.98 -6.65 -21.75
N LEU A 155 23.86 -7.12 -22.29
CA LEU A 155 23.74 -8.37 -23.05
C LEU A 155 24.64 -8.38 -24.29
N GLU A 156 25.07 -7.22 -24.79
CA GLU A 156 25.95 -7.08 -25.95
C GLU A 156 27.43 -7.36 -25.61
N ALA A 157 27.90 -7.04 -24.40
CA ALA A 157 29.27 -7.39 -23.97
C ALA A 157 29.46 -8.92 -23.82
N ARG A 158 28.37 -9.67 -23.63
CA ARG A 158 28.35 -11.14 -23.62
C ARG A 158 28.31 -11.78 -25.01
N LEU A 159 27.96 -11.01 -26.05
CA LEU A 159 27.92 -11.50 -27.43
C LEU A 159 29.26 -11.34 -28.16
N ASP A 160 30.15 -10.47 -27.66
CA ASP A 160 31.41 -10.13 -28.33
C ASP A 160 32.66 -10.82 -27.71
N SER A 161 32.46 -11.82 -26.86
CA SER A 161 33.56 -12.59 -26.24
C SER A 161 33.34 -14.10 -26.30
N GLY A 162 33.49 -14.67 -27.50
CA GLY A 162 33.61 -16.11 -27.69
C GLY A 162 33.63 -16.49 -29.17
N ASP A 163 34.70 -17.16 -29.59
CA ASP A 163 35.00 -17.66 -30.95
C ASP A 163 34.02 -18.72 -31.52
N ASP A 164 32.76 -18.75 -31.04
CA ASP A 164 31.71 -19.63 -31.54
C ASP A 164 30.61 -18.79 -32.20
N ALA A 165 30.77 -18.53 -33.50
CA ALA A 165 29.72 -17.92 -34.31
C ALA A 165 28.44 -18.80 -34.28
N PRO A 166 27.30 -18.34 -33.74
CA PRO A 166 26.05 -19.05 -33.93
C PRO A 166 25.61 -18.88 -35.39
N ALA A 167 25.41 -20.02 -36.05
CA ALA A 167 24.78 -20.11 -37.35
C ALA A 167 23.49 -19.27 -37.38
N GLY A 168 23.30 -18.55 -38.50
CA GLY A 168 22.21 -17.63 -38.82
C GLY A 168 20.98 -17.69 -37.92
N VAL A 169 20.78 -16.61 -37.15
CA VAL A 169 19.51 -16.35 -36.51
C VAL A 169 18.51 -15.98 -37.60
N ASP A 170 17.58 -16.90 -37.87
CA ASP A 170 16.42 -16.68 -38.71
C ASP A 170 15.74 -15.34 -38.36
N ALA A 171 15.48 -14.53 -39.39
CA ALA A 171 14.71 -13.30 -39.34
C ALA A 171 13.23 -13.60 -39.06
N GLY A 172 12.94 -14.12 -37.87
CA GLY A 172 11.69 -14.81 -37.56
C GLY A 172 11.14 -14.52 -36.16
N GLU A 173 11.34 -13.32 -35.62
CA GLU A 173 10.39 -12.73 -34.65
C GLU A 173 10.68 -11.24 -34.56
N ALA A 174 10.05 -10.46 -35.45
CA ALA A 174 9.96 -9.03 -35.26
C ALA A 174 9.19 -8.78 -33.97
N ASP A 175 9.89 -8.24 -32.97
CA ASP A 175 9.28 -7.74 -31.74
C ASP A 175 8.03 -6.90 -32.13
N PRO A 176 6.82 -7.22 -31.65
CA PRO A 176 5.61 -6.45 -31.98
C PRO A 176 5.69 -4.98 -31.52
N GLU A 177 6.71 -4.58 -30.78
CA GLU A 177 7.03 -3.16 -30.53
C GLU A 177 7.68 -2.42 -31.71
N ALA A 178 8.34 -3.12 -32.63
CA ALA A 178 9.12 -2.52 -33.73
C ALA A 178 8.29 -1.87 -34.86
N VAL A 179 6.96 -2.00 -34.84
CA VAL A 179 6.05 -1.47 -35.88
C VAL A 179 5.34 -0.17 -35.46
N ARG A 180 5.64 0.38 -34.27
CA ARG A 180 4.97 1.58 -33.77
C ARG A 180 5.66 2.84 -34.32
N GLN A 181 4.98 3.55 -35.24
CA GLN A 181 5.50 4.78 -35.83
C GLN A 181 5.76 5.85 -34.74
N PRO A 182 6.94 6.50 -34.74
CA PRO A 182 7.25 7.57 -33.80
C PRO A 182 6.39 8.81 -34.07
N ILE A 183 6.01 9.51 -33.01
CA ILE A 183 5.23 10.74 -33.10
C ILE A 183 6.23 11.91 -33.05
N VAL A 184 6.40 12.59 -34.17
CA VAL A 184 7.36 13.69 -34.31
C VAL A 184 6.77 14.98 -33.71
N VAL A 185 7.49 15.61 -32.77
CA VAL A 185 7.05 16.81 -32.05
C VAL A 185 8.21 17.80 -31.83
N THR A 186 7.90 19.07 -31.59
CA THR A 186 8.95 20.05 -31.26
C THR A 186 9.62 19.73 -29.91
N GLU A 187 10.88 20.11 -29.72
CA GLU A 187 11.61 19.85 -28.46
C GLU A 187 10.94 20.47 -27.23
N ALA A 188 10.36 21.67 -27.40
CA ALA A 188 9.63 22.35 -26.35
C ALA A 188 8.37 21.55 -25.94
N GLU A 189 7.63 21.01 -26.92
CA GLU A 189 6.46 20.18 -26.66
C GLU A 189 6.85 18.86 -26.02
N LEU A 190 7.91 18.19 -26.49
CA LEU A 190 8.45 16.97 -25.90
C LEU A 190 8.81 17.18 -24.41
N ALA A 191 9.54 18.25 -24.10
CA ALA A 191 9.91 18.58 -22.74
C ALA A 191 8.68 18.85 -21.84
N THR A 192 7.66 19.53 -22.38
CA THR A 192 6.41 19.75 -21.65
C THR A 192 5.63 18.45 -21.44
N ALA A 193 5.54 17.58 -22.43
CA ALA A 193 4.83 16.30 -22.37
C ALA A 193 5.45 15.40 -21.28
N HIS A 194 6.78 15.20 -21.30
CA HIS A 194 7.45 14.44 -20.25
C HIS A 194 7.31 15.06 -18.86
N ARG A 195 7.31 16.40 -18.75
CA ARG A 195 7.11 17.07 -17.45
C ARG A 195 5.70 16.81 -16.92
N VAL A 196 4.67 16.99 -17.75
CA VAL A 196 3.27 16.78 -17.36
C VAL A 196 3.02 15.30 -17.05
N ASP A 197 3.61 14.38 -17.81
CA ASP A 197 3.51 12.94 -17.56
C ASP A 197 4.11 12.54 -16.22
N ARG A 198 5.33 13.00 -15.92
CA ARG A 198 5.96 12.78 -14.61
C ARG A 198 5.11 13.34 -13.47
N LEU A 199 4.53 14.54 -13.65
CA LEU A 199 3.64 15.15 -12.66
C LEU A 199 2.36 14.34 -12.47
N SER A 200 1.75 13.85 -13.57
CA SER A 200 0.56 13.00 -13.56
C SER A 200 0.82 11.69 -12.81
N LEU A 201 1.90 10.98 -13.13
CA LEU A 201 2.30 9.75 -12.44
C LEU A 201 2.61 10.00 -10.97
N ALA A 202 3.38 11.03 -10.65
CA ALA A 202 3.69 11.39 -9.27
C ALA A 202 2.41 11.71 -8.48
N TRP A 203 1.48 12.45 -9.08
CA TRP A 203 0.19 12.78 -8.48
C TRP A 203 -0.68 11.53 -8.26
N ALA A 204 -0.78 10.65 -9.25
CA ALA A 204 -1.54 9.40 -9.12
C ALA A 204 -0.95 8.49 -8.02
N ARG A 205 0.39 8.35 -7.95
CA ARG A 205 1.07 7.61 -6.87
C ARG A 205 0.79 8.23 -5.49
N LEU A 206 0.86 9.55 -5.37
CA LEU A 206 0.52 10.26 -4.13
C LEU A 206 -0.94 10.00 -3.72
N LEU A 207 -1.89 10.03 -4.67
CA LEU A 207 -3.30 9.74 -4.41
C LEU A 207 -3.51 8.30 -3.91
N VAL A 208 -2.83 7.31 -4.48
CA VAL A 208 -2.90 5.93 -4.00
C VAL A 208 -2.34 5.81 -2.58
N LEU A 209 -1.14 6.35 -2.33
CA LEU A 209 -0.52 6.29 -1.00
C LEU A 209 -1.35 7.01 0.07
N SER A 210 -1.84 8.22 -0.24
CA SER A 210 -2.70 8.97 0.67
C SER A 210 -4.04 8.27 0.90
N GLY A 211 -4.64 7.68 -0.13
CA GLY A 211 -5.86 6.88 -0.03
C GLY A 211 -5.69 5.66 0.88
N LEU A 212 -4.60 4.91 0.72
CA LEU A 212 -4.25 3.79 1.59
C LEU A 212 -4.04 4.24 3.04
N ALA A 213 -3.34 5.36 3.25
CA ALA A 213 -3.14 5.93 4.58
C ALA A 213 -4.48 6.33 5.24
N ILE A 214 -5.40 6.95 4.49
CA ILE A 214 -6.74 7.32 4.98
C ILE A 214 -7.55 6.09 5.35
N ILE A 215 -7.55 5.03 4.52
CA ILE A 215 -8.20 3.75 4.88
C ILE A 215 -7.58 3.18 6.15
N GLY A 216 -6.25 3.19 6.28
CA GLY A 216 -5.56 2.76 7.49
C GLY A 216 -6.00 3.53 8.74
N ILE A 217 -6.10 4.87 8.65
CA ILE A 217 -6.56 5.73 9.74
C ILE A 217 -8.04 5.49 10.06
N ASP A 218 -8.92 5.39 9.06
CA ASP A 218 -10.34 5.10 9.25
C ASP A 218 -10.54 3.73 9.91
N TRP A 219 -9.74 2.74 9.49
CA TRP A 219 -9.73 1.41 10.08
C TRP A 219 -9.27 1.47 11.55
N LEU A 220 -8.18 2.17 11.88
CA LEU A 220 -7.70 2.36 13.25
C LEU A 220 -8.75 3.03 14.13
N ARG A 221 -9.41 4.08 13.63
CA ARG A 221 -10.52 4.77 14.33
C ARG A 221 -11.72 3.87 14.60
N ARG A 222 -11.89 2.78 13.85
CA ARG A 222 -12.97 1.81 14.02
C ARG A 222 -12.56 0.59 14.85
N ALA A 223 -11.28 0.40 15.11
CA ALA A 223 -10.78 -0.76 15.86
C ALA A 223 -11.32 -0.83 17.30
N ASN A 224 -11.64 0.32 17.91
CA ASN A 224 -12.25 0.43 19.23
C ASN A 224 -13.78 0.61 19.20
N ASP A 225 -14.40 0.56 18.02
CA ASP A 225 -15.85 0.64 17.86
C ASP A 225 -16.40 -0.78 17.66
N TYR A 226 -17.04 -1.32 18.70
CA TYR A 226 -17.52 -2.71 18.71
C TYR A 226 -18.40 -3.03 17.49
N GLU A 227 -19.28 -2.11 17.10
CA GLU A 227 -20.21 -2.30 15.99
C GLU A 227 -19.49 -2.33 14.64
N ARG A 228 -18.36 -1.62 14.51
CA ARG A 228 -17.70 -1.34 13.23
C ARG A 228 -16.35 -2.03 13.05
N ALA A 229 -15.79 -2.68 14.08
CA ALA A 229 -14.48 -3.31 13.99
C ALA A 229 -14.47 -4.51 13.03
N TYR A 230 -13.58 -4.52 12.04
CA TYR A 230 -13.54 -5.59 11.01
C TYR A 230 -12.60 -6.74 11.40
N LEU A 231 -11.36 -6.40 11.76
CA LEU A 231 -10.27 -7.35 11.96
C LEU A 231 -9.58 -7.06 13.30
N PRO A 232 -9.24 -8.07 14.11
CA PRO A 232 -8.38 -7.87 15.27
C PRO A 232 -6.92 -7.81 14.81
N LEU A 233 -6.26 -6.66 14.93
CA LEU A 233 -4.80 -6.58 14.79
C LEU A 233 -4.14 -6.56 16.17
N PRO A 234 -2.99 -7.25 16.33
CA PRO A 234 -2.21 -7.22 17.57
C PRO A 234 -1.42 -5.90 17.68
N LEU A 235 -2.13 -4.78 17.75
CA LEU A 235 -1.54 -3.46 17.94
C LEU A 235 -1.51 -3.12 19.44
N PRO A 236 -0.50 -2.39 19.92
CA PRO A 236 -0.53 -1.81 21.26
C PRO A 236 -1.80 -1.00 21.49
N SER A 237 -2.50 -1.25 22.60
CA SER A 237 -3.72 -0.53 22.97
C SER A 237 -3.52 0.99 23.00
N THR A 238 -2.34 1.47 23.37
CA THR A 238 -1.98 2.90 23.39
C THR A 238 -2.12 3.56 22.01
N LEU A 239 -1.75 2.86 20.93
CA LEU A 239 -1.91 3.37 19.57
C LEU A 239 -3.38 3.41 19.15
N LEU A 240 -4.15 2.38 19.50
CA LEU A 240 -5.58 2.33 19.21
C LEU A 240 -6.34 3.42 19.98
N GLU A 241 -6.05 3.57 21.27
CA GLU A 241 -6.66 4.58 22.15
C GLU A 241 -6.30 6.01 21.74
N ALA A 242 -5.11 6.25 21.19
CA ALA A 242 -4.71 7.56 20.66
C ALA A 242 -5.61 8.02 19.51
N THR A 243 -6.09 7.07 18.68
CA THR A 243 -6.99 7.40 17.56
C THR A 243 -8.45 7.51 17.99
N ARG A 244 -8.92 6.56 18.81
CA ARG A 244 -10.26 6.59 19.40
C ARG A 244 -10.23 5.89 20.75
N PRO A 245 -10.46 6.61 21.86
CA PRO A 245 -10.44 6.00 23.18
C PRO A 245 -11.59 5.00 23.32
N LEU A 246 -11.30 3.83 23.89
CA LEU A 246 -12.32 2.85 24.25
C LEU A 246 -13.18 3.41 25.41
N PRO A 247 -14.52 3.31 25.36
CA PRO A 247 -15.33 3.71 26.49
C PRO A 247 -15.07 2.78 27.67
N ALA A 248 -15.15 3.33 28.90
CA ALA A 248 -14.89 2.55 30.12
C ALA A 248 -15.92 1.43 30.33
N ILE A 249 -17.13 1.62 29.80
CA ILE A 249 -18.20 0.63 29.77
C ILE A 249 -18.62 0.46 28.32
N VAL A 250 -18.48 -0.76 27.80
CA VAL A 250 -18.95 -1.19 26.49
C VAL A 250 -20.17 -2.07 26.70
N VAL A 251 -21.30 -1.70 26.09
CA VAL A 251 -22.51 -2.51 26.11
C VAL A 251 -22.57 -3.29 24.81
N ARG A 252 -22.75 -4.62 24.90
CA ARG A 252 -22.89 -5.46 23.72
C ARG A 252 -24.24 -5.15 23.01
N PRO A 253 -24.24 -4.85 21.70
CA PRO A 253 -25.46 -4.57 20.95
C PRO A 253 -26.34 -5.82 20.82
N ARG A 254 -27.64 -5.60 20.55
CA ARG A 254 -28.62 -6.64 20.26
C ARG A 254 -29.19 -6.46 18.83
N PRO A 255 -29.18 -7.49 17.98
CA PRO A 255 -28.60 -8.81 18.22
C PRO A 255 -27.07 -8.76 18.37
N PRO A 256 -26.47 -9.67 19.15
CA PRO A 256 -25.03 -9.73 19.27
C PRO A 256 -24.39 -10.07 17.93
N ARG A 257 -23.29 -9.39 17.60
CA ARG A 257 -22.59 -9.61 16.32
C ARG A 257 -21.88 -10.96 16.24
N ARG A 258 -21.38 -11.46 17.37
CA ARG A 258 -20.64 -12.72 17.50
C ARG A 258 -21.05 -13.40 18.80
N PRO A 259 -20.93 -14.73 18.95
CA PRO A 259 -21.09 -15.40 20.24
C PRO A 259 -19.98 -15.00 21.21
N ILE A 260 -20.19 -15.20 22.52
CA ILE A 260 -19.27 -14.71 23.57
C ILE A 260 -17.86 -15.31 23.44
N ALA A 261 -17.76 -16.60 23.15
CA ALA A 261 -16.47 -17.27 22.93
C ALA A 261 -15.69 -16.65 21.76
N ASP A 262 -16.35 -16.31 20.66
CA ASP A 262 -15.73 -15.65 19.52
C ASP A 262 -15.32 -14.20 19.83
N GLU A 263 -16.04 -13.53 20.73
CA GLU A 263 -15.69 -12.20 21.19
C GLU A 263 -14.43 -12.22 22.07
N LEU A 264 -14.36 -13.16 23.02
CA LEU A 264 -13.17 -13.38 23.84
C LEU A 264 -11.97 -13.79 22.99
N ALA A 265 -12.19 -14.66 22.00
CA ALA A 265 -11.20 -14.98 20.97
C ALA A 265 -10.74 -13.73 20.23
N TRP A 266 -11.65 -12.82 19.86
CA TRP A 266 -11.31 -11.57 19.18
C TRP A 266 -10.43 -10.66 20.04
N LEU A 267 -10.72 -10.54 21.34
CA LEU A 267 -9.88 -9.80 22.30
C LEU A 267 -8.47 -10.38 22.40
N LEU A 268 -8.36 -11.71 22.51
CA LEU A 268 -7.06 -12.41 22.48
C LEU A 268 -6.34 -12.21 21.15
N ARG A 269 -7.07 -12.16 20.02
CA ARG A 269 -6.47 -11.89 18.71
C ARG A 269 -5.84 -10.51 18.66
N ARG A 270 -6.47 -9.52 19.30
CA ARG A 270 -5.98 -8.15 19.47
C ARG A 270 -4.80 -8.05 20.46
N GLY A 271 -4.56 -9.09 21.25
CA GLY A 271 -3.50 -9.12 22.25
C GLY A 271 -3.93 -8.55 23.60
N ASP A 272 -5.23 -8.34 23.80
CA ASP A 272 -5.77 -7.91 25.08
C ASP A 272 -6.00 -9.10 26.02
N SER A 273 -5.92 -8.81 27.31
CA SER A 273 -6.28 -9.75 28.36
C SER A 273 -7.72 -9.54 28.81
N PHE A 274 -8.37 -10.59 29.29
CA PHE A 274 -9.72 -10.47 29.83
C PHE A 274 -9.92 -11.29 31.11
N VAL A 275 -10.93 -10.88 31.88
CA VAL A 275 -11.57 -11.69 32.92
C VAL A 275 -13.01 -11.86 32.52
N TYR A 276 -13.41 -13.10 32.28
CA TYR A 276 -14.79 -13.44 31.95
C TYR A 276 -15.51 -13.93 33.20
N LEU A 277 -16.54 -13.20 33.61
CA LEU A 277 -17.39 -13.51 34.76
C LEU A 277 -18.65 -14.21 34.24
N ALA A 278 -18.61 -15.54 34.21
CA ALA A 278 -19.66 -16.39 33.67
C ALA A 278 -20.80 -16.59 34.69
N ALA A 279 -22.05 -16.60 34.21
CA ALA A 279 -23.21 -16.85 35.06
C ALA A 279 -23.19 -18.23 35.74
N ASN A 280 -22.57 -19.23 35.11
CA ASN A 280 -22.49 -20.60 35.61
C ASN A 280 -21.23 -21.33 35.07
N SER A 281 -20.94 -22.49 35.66
CA SER A 281 -19.82 -23.35 35.30
C SER A 281 -19.90 -23.88 33.86
N ALA A 282 -21.10 -24.21 33.38
CA ALA A 282 -21.28 -24.75 32.02
C ALA A 282 -20.89 -23.75 30.92
N MET A 283 -21.23 -22.47 31.10
CA MET A 283 -20.82 -21.39 30.19
C MET A 283 -19.30 -21.15 30.25
N ALA A 284 -18.71 -21.25 31.44
CA ALA A 284 -17.26 -21.19 31.59
C ALA A 284 -16.57 -22.35 30.85
N ASP A 285 -17.08 -23.57 30.97
CA ASP A 285 -16.56 -24.76 30.30
C ASP A 285 -16.68 -24.68 28.77
N ASP A 286 -17.81 -24.18 28.24
CA ASP A 286 -17.99 -23.96 26.80
C ASP A 286 -16.97 -22.96 26.25
N VAL A 287 -16.76 -21.84 26.96
CA VAL A 287 -15.77 -20.82 26.58
C VAL A 287 -14.34 -21.40 26.62
N LEU A 288 -13.97 -22.10 27.69
CA LEU A 288 -12.64 -22.72 27.81
C LEU A 288 -12.39 -23.74 26.70
N THR A 289 -13.37 -24.57 26.39
CA THR A 289 -13.29 -25.59 25.33
C THR A 289 -13.07 -24.95 23.97
N LYS A 290 -13.84 -23.91 23.63
CA LYS A 290 -13.70 -23.18 22.35
C LYS A 290 -12.39 -22.41 22.24
N LEU A 291 -11.89 -21.89 23.35
CA LEU A 291 -10.64 -21.11 23.38
C LEU A 291 -9.38 -21.97 23.53
N ALA A 292 -9.49 -23.27 23.83
CA ALA A 292 -8.35 -24.18 23.94
C ALA A 292 -7.44 -24.16 22.69
N GLY A 293 -8.03 -24.00 21.50
CA GLY A 293 -7.30 -23.90 20.23
C GLY A 293 -6.43 -22.64 20.08
N PHE A 294 -6.63 -21.60 20.89
CA PHE A 294 -5.81 -20.38 20.85
C PHE A 294 -4.44 -20.56 21.52
N VAL A 295 -4.36 -21.45 22.51
CA VAL A 295 -3.14 -21.69 23.29
C VAL A 295 -2.06 -22.40 22.46
N THR A 296 -2.44 -23.17 21.44
CA THR A 296 -1.50 -24.02 20.69
C THR A 296 -0.98 -23.43 19.38
N ARG A 297 -1.65 -22.41 18.80
CA ARG A 297 -1.39 -21.96 17.42
C ARG A 297 -0.66 -20.62 17.25
N ARG A 298 -0.19 -19.97 18.33
CA ARG A 298 0.39 -18.60 18.25
C ARG A 298 1.81 -18.50 18.77
N ARG A 299 2.58 -17.58 18.16
CA ARG A 299 3.95 -17.19 18.58
C ARG A 299 4.03 -16.65 20.02
N ARG A 300 2.90 -16.23 20.61
CA ARG A 300 2.75 -15.86 22.02
C ARG A 300 1.41 -16.40 22.54
N PRO A 301 1.39 -17.61 23.10
CA PRO A 301 0.17 -18.17 23.64
C PRO A 301 -0.19 -17.46 24.94
N VAL A 302 -1.34 -16.78 24.97
CA VAL A 302 -1.93 -16.30 26.22
C VAL A 302 -2.58 -17.50 26.89
N GLN A 303 -2.18 -17.81 28.13
CA GLN A 303 -2.79 -18.88 28.89
C GLN A 303 -4.17 -18.43 29.39
N ILE A 304 -5.16 -19.32 29.28
CA ILE A 304 -6.52 -19.08 29.75
C ILE A 304 -6.74 -20.02 30.92
N LEU A 305 -6.90 -19.46 32.11
CA LEU A 305 -7.02 -20.23 33.35
C LEU A 305 -8.44 -20.12 33.89
N ARG A 306 -8.95 -21.24 34.43
CA ARG A 306 -10.18 -21.22 35.23
C ARG A 306 -9.79 -20.87 36.65
N ALA A 307 -10.38 -19.83 37.18
CA ALA A 307 -10.13 -19.42 38.55
C ALA A 307 -11.42 -19.51 39.36
N GLY A 308 -11.31 -19.90 40.62
CA GLY A 308 -12.44 -20.17 41.50
C GLY A 308 -12.17 -21.39 42.39
N PRO A 309 -13.14 -21.77 43.24
CA PRO A 309 -12.99 -22.86 44.20
C PRO A 309 -12.72 -24.22 43.55
N ASN A 310 -13.20 -24.42 42.32
CA ASN A 310 -13.02 -25.64 41.53
C ASN A 310 -11.93 -25.50 40.44
N GLY A 311 -11.24 -24.36 40.39
CA GLY A 311 -10.22 -24.05 39.39
C GLY A 311 -8.79 -24.09 39.96
N ASP A 312 -7.88 -23.43 39.25
CA ASP A 312 -6.51 -23.27 39.72
C ASP A 312 -6.49 -22.40 40.98
N ALA A 313 -5.64 -22.74 41.95
CA ALA A 313 -5.42 -21.98 43.17
C ALA A 313 -4.70 -20.64 42.88
N CYS A 314 -5.42 -19.72 42.25
CA CYS A 314 -4.95 -18.38 41.90
C CYS A 314 -5.43 -17.37 42.95
N SER A 315 -4.50 -16.60 43.52
CA SER A 315 -4.89 -15.47 44.37
C SER A 315 -5.42 -14.30 43.53
N ASP A 316 -6.34 -13.52 44.11
CA ASP A 316 -6.94 -12.34 43.47
C ASP A 316 -5.85 -11.34 43.00
N ARG A 317 -4.75 -11.23 43.77
CA ARG A 317 -3.59 -10.42 43.40
C ARG A 317 -2.81 -11.00 42.23
N PHE A 318 -2.60 -12.32 42.18
CA PHE A 318 -1.93 -12.97 41.05
C PHE A 318 -2.70 -12.79 39.75
N ILE A 319 -4.04 -12.91 39.81
CA ILE A 319 -4.93 -12.69 38.68
C ILE A 319 -4.77 -11.26 38.17
N PHE A 320 -4.85 -10.27 39.06
CA PHE A 320 -4.70 -8.86 38.71
C PHE A 320 -3.36 -8.57 38.02
N GLU A 321 -2.24 -8.99 38.61
CA GLU A 321 -0.91 -8.74 38.04
C GLU A 321 -0.72 -9.48 36.71
N SER A 322 -1.24 -10.70 36.59
CA SER A 322 -1.16 -11.47 35.34
C SER A 322 -1.91 -10.80 34.20
N LEU A 323 -3.08 -10.22 34.48
CA LEU A 323 -3.84 -9.41 33.52
C LEU A 323 -3.13 -8.11 33.20
N TRP A 324 -2.58 -7.44 34.22
CA TRP A 324 -1.89 -6.16 34.08
C TRP A 324 -0.72 -6.23 33.09
N TYR A 325 0.01 -7.35 33.13
CA TYR A 325 1.13 -7.63 32.23
C TYR A 325 0.73 -8.40 30.95
N GLY A 326 -0.56 -8.68 30.72
CA GLY A 326 -1.04 -9.36 29.52
C GLY A 326 -0.58 -10.81 29.38
N ARG A 327 -0.32 -11.51 30.50
CA ARG A 327 0.25 -12.86 30.51
C ARG A 327 -0.81 -13.95 30.42
N CYS A 328 -1.90 -13.75 31.16
CA CYS A 328 -3.01 -14.69 31.24
C CYS A 328 -4.34 -13.97 31.03
N SER A 329 -5.36 -14.74 30.67
CA SER A 329 -6.77 -14.37 30.78
C SER A 329 -7.46 -15.37 31.68
N PHE A 330 -8.54 -14.96 32.33
CA PHE A 330 -9.19 -15.76 33.36
C PHE A 330 -10.67 -15.93 33.09
N VAL A 331 -11.19 -17.10 33.44
CA VAL A 331 -12.61 -17.41 33.45
C VAL A 331 -13.02 -17.70 34.89
N VAL A 332 -14.03 -16.99 35.36
CA VAL A 332 -14.58 -17.06 36.71
C VAL A 332 -16.04 -17.47 36.62
N ASP A 333 -16.41 -18.55 37.29
CA ASP A 333 -17.76 -19.13 37.25
C ASP A 333 -18.52 -19.06 38.58
N ASP A 334 -17.87 -18.64 39.66
CA ASP A 334 -18.50 -18.39 40.96
C ASP A 334 -18.80 -16.88 41.15
N PRO A 335 -20.08 -16.49 41.25
CA PRO A 335 -20.46 -15.09 41.42
C PRO A 335 -19.97 -14.49 42.74
N THR A 336 -19.83 -15.28 43.80
CA THR A 336 -19.40 -14.77 45.12
C THR A 336 -17.90 -14.42 45.09
N TRP A 337 -17.10 -15.31 44.51
CA TRP A 337 -15.68 -15.06 44.30
C TRP A 337 -15.44 -13.96 43.25
N ALA A 338 -16.25 -13.86 42.19
CA ALA A 338 -16.23 -12.73 41.27
C ALA A 338 -16.42 -11.38 42.00
N GLU A 339 -17.32 -11.31 43.00
CA GLU A 339 -17.56 -10.09 43.76
C GLU A 339 -16.35 -9.69 44.60
N ARG A 340 -15.75 -10.68 45.29
CA ARG A 340 -14.50 -10.47 46.03
C ARG A 340 -13.39 -9.98 45.12
N LEU A 341 -13.18 -10.66 43.98
CA LEU A 341 -12.17 -10.33 42.99
C LEU A 341 -12.33 -8.90 42.47
N MET A 342 -13.55 -8.46 42.16
CA MET A 342 -13.81 -7.10 41.67
C MET A 342 -13.62 -6.02 42.75
N LYS A 343 -13.92 -6.32 44.02
CA LYS A 343 -13.60 -5.42 45.15
C LYS A 343 -12.10 -5.27 45.31
N ASP A 344 -11.35 -6.36 45.26
CA ASP A 344 -9.89 -6.35 45.33
C ASP A 344 -9.29 -5.60 44.13
N PHE A 345 -9.83 -5.78 42.92
CA PHE A 345 -9.43 -5.00 41.75
C PHE A 345 -9.61 -3.50 41.98
N CYS A 346 -10.72 -3.06 42.58
CA CYS A 346 -10.93 -1.65 42.91
C CYS A 346 -9.84 -1.10 43.85
N ILE A 347 -9.45 -1.89 44.86
CA ILE A 347 -8.39 -1.52 45.82
C ILE A 347 -7.07 -1.34 45.07
N VAL A 348 -6.65 -2.35 44.30
CA VAL A 348 -5.38 -2.32 43.57
C VAL A 348 -5.37 -1.25 42.48
N LEU A 349 -6.49 -1.04 41.76
CA LEU A 349 -6.59 0.04 40.77
C LEU A 349 -6.43 1.41 41.41
N LYS A 350 -6.93 1.62 42.63
CA LYS A 350 -6.74 2.88 43.38
C LYS A 350 -5.26 3.11 43.71
N GLU A 351 -4.54 2.06 44.14
CA GLU A 351 -3.08 2.12 44.36
C GLU A 351 -2.32 2.46 43.07
N ARG A 352 -2.67 1.80 41.94
CA ARG A 352 -2.02 2.05 40.63
C ARG A 352 -2.36 3.42 40.06
N GLN A 353 -3.56 3.94 40.32
CA GLN A 353 -3.96 5.28 39.90
C GLN A 353 -3.09 6.36 40.56
N ALA A 354 -2.70 6.17 41.83
CA ALA A 354 -1.82 7.10 42.53
C ALA A 354 -0.43 7.20 41.87
N THR A 355 0.08 6.09 41.33
CA THR A 355 1.37 6.02 40.62
C THR A 355 1.26 6.33 39.12
N ARG A 356 0.05 6.59 38.61
CA ARG A 356 -0.25 6.77 37.17
C ARG A 356 0.20 5.61 36.29
N ALA A 357 0.35 4.42 36.87
CA ALA A 357 0.73 3.22 36.13
C ALA A 357 -0.39 2.82 35.15
N ARG A 358 -0.02 2.25 34.00
CA ARG A 358 -0.95 1.75 32.98
C ARG A 358 -0.60 0.33 32.57
N THR A 359 -1.60 -0.43 32.16
CA THR A 359 -1.40 -1.72 31.52
C THR A 359 -0.77 -1.55 30.14
N VAL A 360 -0.03 -2.57 29.69
CA VAL A 360 0.59 -2.57 28.35
C VAL A 360 -0.46 -2.77 27.26
N GLN A 361 -1.47 -3.58 27.55
CA GLN A 361 -2.63 -3.87 26.70
C GLN A 361 -3.91 -3.61 27.48
N THR A 362 -5.02 -3.37 26.79
CA THR A 362 -6.29 -3.11 27.49
C THR A 362 -6.76 -4.39 28.18
N VAL A 363 -7.20 -4.28 29.43
CA VAL A 363 -7.80 -5.39 30.18
C VAL A 363 -9.31 -5.27 30.15
N HIS A 364 -10.00 -6.34 29.77
CA HIS A 364 -11.46 -6.36 29.66
C HIS A 364 -12.09 -7.18 30.77
N VAL A 365 -12.95 -6.56 31.57
CA VAL A 365 -13.83 -7.26 32.50
C VAL A 365 -15.12 -7.57 31.76
N VAL A 366 -15.27 -8.81 31.31
CA VAL A 366 -16.43 -9.26 30.55
C VAL A 366 -17.46 -9.81 31.53
N TRP A 367 -18.53 -9.05 31.68
CA TRP A 367 -19.61 -9.28 32.61
C TRP A 367 -20.72 -10.08 31.96
N ASP A 368 -20.91 -11.33 32.36
CA ASP A 368 -22.00 -12.20 31.92
C ASP A 368 -22.66 -12.90 33.12
N LEU A 369 -22.76 -12.19 34.25
CA LEU A 369 -23.55 -12.64 35.39
C LEU A 369 -25.01 -12.20 35.17
N SER A 370 -25.88 -13.17 34.93
CA SER A 370 -27.33 -12.96 34.86
C SER A 370 -27.92 -12.79 36.27
N ALA A 371 -29.00 -12.03 36.39
CA ALA A 371 -29.78 -11.94 37.63
C ALA A 371 -30.30 -13.33 38.09
N ALA A 372 -30.43 -14.28 37.15
CA ALA A 372 -30.88 -15.64 37.42
C ALA A 372 -29.89 -16.49 38.25
N SER A 373 -28.62 -16.11 38.34
CA SER A 373 -27.63 -16.80 39.19
C SER A 373 -27.54 -16.22 40.61
N ALA A 374 -28.32 -15.18 40.94
CA ALA A 374 -28.39 -14.63 42.28
C ALA A 374 -29.26 -15.52 43.19
N SER A 375 -28.86 -15.64 44.46
CA SER A 375 -29.70 -16.23 45.50
C SER A 375 -31.12 -15.63 45.46
N PRO A 376 -32.20 -16.45 45.49
CA PRO A 376 -33.57 -16.06 45.13
C PRO A 376 -34.22 -14.98 46.01
N SER A 377 -33.52 -14.44 47.01
CA SER A 377 -34.11 -13.53 47.99
C SER A 377 -34.19 -12.05 47.56
N ASP A 378 -33.33 -11.55 46.66
CA ASP A 378 -33.46 -10.18 46.11
C ASP A 378 -32.58 -9.92 44.85
N PRO A 379 -33.07 -10.19 43.63
CA PRO A 379 -32.33 -9.91 42.40
C PRO A 379 -32.10 -8.40 42.16
N ALA A 380 -32.98 -7.53 42.66
CA ALA A 380 -32.85 -6.09 42.49
C ALA A 380 -31.68 -5.53 43.34
N ALA A 381 -31.57 -5.96 44.60
CA ALA A 381 -30.43 -5.61 45.44
C ALA A 381 -29.11 -6.17 44.89
N PHE A 382 -29.12 -7.37 44.32
CA PHE A 382 -27.94 -7.93 43.65
C PHE A 382 -27.47 -7.04 42.48
N LEU A 383 -28.37 -6.68 41.57
CA LEU A 383 -28.06 -5.80 40.44
C LEU A 383 -27.58 -4.42 40.89
N GLN A 384 -28.18 -3.85 41.94
CA GLN A 384 -27.78 -2.55 42.47
C GLN A 384 -26.38 -2.60 43.09
N ARG A 385 -26.06 -3.63 43.88
CA ARG A 385 -24.71 -3.84 44.44
C ARG A 385 -23.65 -3.90 43.33
N TRP A 386 -23.91 -4.67 42.28
CA TRP A 386 -22.97 -4.82 41.17
C TRP A 386 -22.84 -3.58 40.30
N LYS A 387 -23.92 -2.80 40.14
CA LYS A 387 -23.85 -1.52 39.44
C LYS A 387 -22.81 -0.59 40.06
N HIS A 388 -22.73 -0.51 41.39
CA HIS A 388 -21.72 0.30 42.08
C HIS A 388 -20.30 -0.21 41.84
N VAL A 389 -20.08 -1.53 41.92
CA VAL A 389 -18.77 -2.14 41.66
C VAL A 389 -18.33 -1.91 40.21
N LEU A 390 -19.22 -2.13 39.24
CA LEU A 390 -18.92 -1.94 37.82
C LEU A 390 -18.59 -0.47 37.50
N GLN A 391 -19.33 0.48 38.09
CA GLN A 391 -19.03 1.91 37.95
C GLN A 391 -17.69 2.27 38.61
N ALA A 392 -17.36 1.67 39.76
CA ALA A 392 -16.06 1.87 40.41
C ALA A 392 -14.91 1.33 39.54
N VAL A 393 -15.01 0.09 39.05
CA VAL A 393 -14.01 -0.51 38.15
C VAL A 393 -13.88 0.31 36.87
N ALA A 394 -15.00 0.74 36.26
CA ALA A 394 -14.95 1.54 35.03
C ALA A 394 -14.30 2.92 35.25
N SER A 395 -14.63 3.60 36.36
CA SER A 395 -14.10 4.94 36.66
C SER A 395 -12.62 4.92 37.04
N LEU A 396 -12.20 3.96 37.87
CA LEU A 396 -10.79 3.77 38.26
C LEU A 396 -9.97 3.20 37.10
N GLY A 397 -10.56 2.25 36.39
CA GLY A 397 -9.94 1.47 35.34
C GLY A 397 -9.65 2.24 34.05
N LYS A 398 -10.48 3.24 33.70
CA LYS A 398 -10.33 4.00 32.44
C LYS A 398 -8.94 4.58 32.23
N ARG A 399 -8.29 5.07 33.31
CA ARG A 399 -6.93 5.64 33.22
C ARG A 399 -5.83 4.58 33.25
N ALA A 400 -6.12 3.42 33.83
CA ALA A 400 -5.21 2.30 33.98
C ALA A 400 -5.20 1.38 32.76
N GLY A 401 -6.16 1.51 31.83
CA GLY A 401 -6.30 0.66 30.66
C GLY A 401 -7.29 -0.50 30.86
N PHE A 402 -8.25 -0.37 31.78
CA PHE A 402 -9.33 -1.34 31.98
C PHE A 402 -10.63 -0.86 31.35
N SER A 403 -11.41 -1.79 30.81
CA SER A 403 -12.77 -1.56 30.35
C SER A 403 -13.70 -2.68 30.77
N VAL A 404 -14.99 -2.36 30.90
CA VAL A 404 -16.03 -3.30 31.32
C VAL A 404 -16.94 -3.59 30.13
N PHE A 405 -17.09 -4.86 29.77
CA PHE A 405 -18.00 -5.33 28.72
C PHE A 405 -19.25 -5.92 29.35
N LEU A 406 -20.41 -5.31 29.11
CA LEU A 406 -21.68 -5.80 29.64
C LEU A 406 -22.36 -6.72 28.61
N CYS A 407 -22.42 -8.01 28.91
CA CYS A 407 -23.28 -8.99 28.26
C CYS A 407 -24.63 -8.91 28.95
N ARG A 408 -25.50 -8.02 28.48
CA ARG A 408 -26.81 -7.82 29.09
C ARG A 408 -27.79 -8.87 28.60
N ASP A 409 -28.56 -9.45 29.53
CA ASP A 409 -29.73 -10.31 29.30
C ASP A 409 -31.05 -9.66 29.76
N ASP A 410 -31.18 -8.33 29.83
CA ASP A 410 -32.43 -7.73 30.32
C ASP A 410 -33.60 -7.81 29.30
N GLU A 411 -34.43 -8.84 29.44
CA GLU A 411 -35.88 -8.86 29.77
C GLU A 411 -36.88 -7.87 29.12
N ARG A 412 -36.48 -6.79 28.45
CA ARG A 412 -37.47 -5.84 27.86
C ARG A 412 -38.16 -6.34 26.60
N SER A 413 -37.77 -7.49 26.07
CA SER A 413 -38.46 -8.12 24.94
C SER A 413 -39.64 -9.01 25.37
N SER A 414 -39.74 -9.44 26.62
CA SER A 414 -40.94 -10.14 27.11
C SER A 414 -42.09 -9.18 27.42
N GLU A 415 -41.80 -7.96 27.92
CA GLU A 415 -42.84 -6.96 28.16
C GLU A 415 -43.41 -6.32 26.88
N ARG A 416 -42.66 -6.27 25.77
CA ARG A 416 -43.20 -5.76 24.49
C ARG A 416 -43.99 -6.78 23.68
N ASN A 417 -43.78 -8.08 23.86
CA ASN A 417 -44.53 -9.11 23.15
C ASN A 417 -45.83 -9.54 23.84
N ASN A 418 -46.02 -9.20 25.13
CA ASN A 418 -47.30 -9.44 25.83
C ASN A 418 -48.29 -8.27 25.74
N GLY A 419 -47.96 -7.18 25.03
CA GLY A 419 -48.82 -6.01 24.83
C GLY A 419 -49.51 -5.93 23.46
N SER A 420 -49.41 -6.97 22.62
CA SER A 420 -49.98 -7.01 21.26
C SER A 420 -50.81 -8.27 21.02
N VAL A 421 -51.71 -8.58 21.95
CA VAL A 421 -52.87 -9.44 21.71
C VAL A 421 -54.09 -8.76 22.31
N THR A 422 -54.65 -7.80 21.56
CA THR A 422 -56.07 -7.44 21.53
C THR A 422 -56.34 -6.70 20.23
#